data_AF-A0A7C7RSB1-F1
#
_entry.id   AF-A0A7C7RSB1-F1
#
_cell.length_a   1.000
_cell.length_b   1.000
_cell.length_c   1.000
_cell.angle_alpha   90.00
_cell.angle_beta   90.00
_cell.angle_gamma   90.00
#
_symmetry.space_group_name_H-M   'P 1'
#
loop_
_entity.id
_entity.type
_entity.pdbx_description
1 polymer ?
#
loop_
_entity_poly.entity_id
_entity_poly.type
_entity_poly.pdbx_seq_one_letter_code
_entity_poly.pdbx_strand_id
1 'polypeptide(L)' 'MAWTRLAVIPAPAFSRGRLIALEDVCGFALALGVVLEADAMRRTALLHTPARSLKGVDALRLGDLWLDPETCCEI' A
#
# COMPACT_ATOMS: atom_id res chain seq x y z
N MET A 1 0.20 -9.32 -0.18
CA MET A 1 0.72 -9.44 -1.56
C MET A 1 2.25 -9.39 -1.57
N ALA A 2 2.89 -10.06 -2.53
CA ALA A 2 4.28 -9.78 -2.88
C ALA A 2 4.35 -8.49 -3.71
N TRP A 3 5.34 -7.65 -3.47
CA TRP A 3 5.48 -6.35 -4.13
C TRP A 3 6.80 -6.22 -4.91
N THR A 4 7.47 -7.35 -5.17
CA THR A 4 8.72 -7.46 -5.93
C THR A 4 8.64 -6.95 -7.38
N ARG A 5 7.44 -6.83 -7.94
CA ARG A 5 7.18 -6.34 -9.30
C ARG A 5 6.49 -4.98 -9.34
N LEU A 6 6.29 -4.36 -8.17
CA LEU A 6 5.66 -3.05 -8.05
C LEU A 6 6.73 -2.03 -7.64
N ALA A 7 6.70 -0.85 -8.24
CA ALA A 7 7.51 0.25 -7.74
C ALA A 7 6.96 0.67 -6.36
N VAL A 8 7.82 0.80 -5.35
CA VAL A 8 7.39 1.31 -4.03
C VAL A 8 8.06 2.65 -3.78
N ILE A 9 7.23 3.68 -3.66
CA ILE A 9 7.66 5.08 -3.66
C ILE A 9 7.28 5.69 -2.29
N PRO A 10 8.17 6.46 -1.64
CA PRO A 10 9.53 6.78 -2.07
C PRO A 10 10.52 5.62 -1.88
N ALA A 11 10.19 4.69 -0.98
CA ALA A 11 11.01 3.54 -0.65
C ALA A 11 10.15 2.40 -0.07
N PRO A 12 10.65 1.16 -0.05
CA PRO A 12 10.07 -0.03 0.59
C PRO A 12 9.72 0.02 2.11
N ALA A 13 9.46 1.19 2.68
CA ALA A 13 9.32 1.40 4.12
C ALA A 13 7.85 1.33 4.58
N PHE A 14 7.28 0.12 4.57
CA PHE A 14 5.93 -0.12 5.07
C PHE A 14 5.88 -0.09 6.61
N SER A 15 4.92 0.64 7.15
CA SER A 15 4.63 0.70 8.59
C SER A 15 3.14 0.50 8.81
N ARG A 16 2.76 -0.24 9.85
CA ARG A 16 1.35 -0.50 10.19
C ARG A 16 0.55 0.81 10.32
N GLY A 17 -0.67 0.81 9.80
CA GLY A 17 -1.57 1.96 9.76
C GLY A 17 -1.29 2.94 8.63
N ARG A 18 -0.14 2.87 7.96
CA ARG A 18 0.21 3.84 6.90
C ARG A 18 -0.73 3.71 5.71
N LEU A 19 -1.27 4.85 5.27
CA LEU A 19 -2.07 4.94 4.05
C LEU A 19 -1.16 4.85 2.82
N ILE A 20 -1.62 4.09 1.84
CA ILE A 20 -0.93 3.90 0.56
C ILE A 20 -1.90 4.06 -0.60
N ALA A 21 -1.40 4.56 -1.73
CA ALA A 21 -2.11 4.56 -3.00
C ALA A 21 -1.58 3.43 -3.90
N LEU A 22 -2.50 2.72 -4.55
CA LEU A 22 -2.20 1.73 -5.58
C LEU A 22 -2.34 2.45 -6.93
N GLU A 23 -1.23 2.71 -7.59
CA GLU A 23 -1.15 3.54 -8.79
C GLU A 23 -0.97 2.70 -10.06
N ASP A 24 -1.55 3.17 -11.16
CA ASP A 24 -1.26 2.66 -12.50
C ASP A 24 0.04 3.26 -13.08
N VAL A 25 0.42 2.82 -14.28
CA VAL A 25 1.58 3.32 -15.03
C VAL A 25 1.60 4.83 -15.27
N CYS A 26 0.43 5.47 -15.29
CA CYS A 26 0.29 6.92 -15.48
C CYS A 26 0.35 7.70 -14.16
N GLY A 27 0.44 7.01 -13.01
CA GLY A 27 0.47 7.60 -11.68
C GLY A 27 -0.91 7.90 -11.10
N PHE A 28 -2.00 7.38 -11.67
CA PHE A 28 -3.34 7.56 -11.12
C PHE A 28 -3.62 6.53 -10.03
N ALA A 29 -4.13 6.99 -8.88
CA ALA A 29 -4.57 6.11 -7.81
C ALA A 29 -5.83 5.34 -8.24
N LEU A 30 -5.68 4.04 -8.46
CA LEU A 30 -6.77 3.10 -8.74
C LEU A 30 -7.53 2.71 -7.47
N ALA A 31 -6.82 2.66 -6.35
CA ALA A 31 -7.38 2.38 -5.03
C ALA A 31 -6.47 2.90 -3.92
N LEU A 32 -7.02 2.96 -2.71
CA LEU A 32 -6.27 3.19 -1.48
C LEU A 32 -6.11 1.89 -0.70
N GLY A 33 -5.13 1.84 0.18
CA GLY A 33 -4.97 0.76 1.14
C GLY A 33 -4.32 1.23 2.43
N VAL A 34 -4.55 0.48 3.50
CA VAL A 34 -3.92 0.68 4.80
C VAL A 34 -3.01 -0.52 5.08
N VAL A 35 -1.76 -0.26 5.45
CA VAL A 35 -0.81 -1.33 5.78
C VAL A 35 -1.21 -1.98 7.11
N LEU A 36 -1.43 -3.29 7.09
CA LEU A 36 -1.67 -4.07 8.31
C LEU A 36 -0.36 -4.64 8.86
N GLU A 37 0.44 -5.22 7.96
CA GLU A 37 1.71 -5.88 8.28
C GLU A 37 2.64 -5.83 7.06
N ALA A 38 3.94 -5.95 7.28
CA ALA A 38 4.91 -6.10 6.21
C ALA A 38 6.09 -6.99 6.64
N ASP A 39 6.57 -7.80 5.71
CA ASP A 39 7.76 -8.62 5.86
C ASP A 39 8.75 -8.20 4.77
N ALA A 40 9.77 -7.44 5.18
CA ALA A 40 10.80 -6.94 4.28
C ALA A 40 11.69 -8.06 3.71
N MET A 41 11.93 -9.14 4.48
CA MET A 41 12.74 -10.28 4.04
C MET A 41 12.02 -11.07 2.95
N ARG A 42 10.72 -11.31 3.12
CA ARG A 42 9.88 -11.99 2.14
C ARG A 42 9.38 -11.06 1.03
N ARG A 43 9.60 -9.74 1.16
CA ARG A 43 9.09 -8.70 0.26
C ARG A 43 7.58 -8.84 0.05
N THR A 44 6.88 -9.02 1.16
CA THR A 44 5.42 -9.09 1.22
C THR A 44 4.87 -8.00 2.13
N ALA A 45 3.67 -7.54 1.84
CA ALA A 45 2.90 -6.67 2.72
C ALA A 45 1.45 -7.15 2.75
N LEU A 46 0.78 -6.95 3.88
CA LEU A 46 -0.64 -7.19 4.04
C LEU A 46 -1.34 -5.84 4.09
N LEU A 47 -2.36 -5.67 3.26
CA LEU A 47 -3.11 -4.43 3.14
C LEU A 47 -4.58 -4.68 3.40
N HIS A 48 -5.21 -3.74 4.09
CA HIS A 48 -6.65 -3.55 4.02
C HIS A 48 -6.95 -2.62 2.84
N THR A 49 -7.66 -3.09 1.83
CA THR A 49 -7.99 -2.30 0.64
C THR A 49 -9.34 -2.72 0.04
N PRO A 50 -10.14 -1.78 -0.49
CA PRO A 50 -11.32 -2.12 -1.28
C PRO A 50 -10.97 -2.72 -2.66
N ALA A 51 -9.70 -2.68 -3.08
CA ALA A 51 -9.27 -3.26 -4.35
C ALA A 51 -9.45 -4.78 -4.33
N ARG A 52 -10.33 -5.29 -5.21
CA ARG A 52 -10.57 -6.74 -5.35
C ARG A 52 -9.41 -7.48 -6.03
N SER A 53 -8.55 -6.75 -6.73
CA SER A 53 -7.38 -7.29 -7.42
C SER A 53 -6.30 -6.21 -7.58
N LEU A 54 -5.06 -6.62 -7.83
CA LEU A 54 -3.94 -5.74 -8.15
C LEU A 54 -3.69 -5.60 -9.66
N LYS A 55 -4.65 -6.02 -10.50
CA LYS A 55 -4.49 -5.93 -11.95
C LYS A 55 -4.45 -4.45 -12.38
N GLY A 56 -3.39 -4.07 -13.11
CA GLY A 56 -3.17 -2.69 -13.56
C GLY A 56 -2.52 -1.79 -12.51
N VAL A 57 -2.14 -2.33 -11.35
CA VAL A 57 -1.32 -1.62 -10.36
C VAL A 57 0.14 -1.84 -10.73
N ASP A 58 0.85 -0.74 -10.97
CA ASP A 58 2.27 -0.72 -11.32
C ASP A 58 3.12 -0.16 -10.18
N ALA A 59 2.54 0.68 -9.31
CA ALA A 59 3.23 1.28 -8.18
C ALA A 59 2.39 1.32 -6.89
N LEU A 60 3.09 1.33 -5.76
CA LEU A 60 2.57 1.60 -4.43
C LEU A 60 3.21 2.90 -3.94
N ARG A 61 2.41 3.94 -3.76
CA ARG A 61 2.86 5.20 -3.17
C ARG A 61 2.52 5.22 -1.69
N LEU A 62 3.55 5.30 -0.86
CA LEU A 62 3.40 5.48 0.57
C LEU A 62 3.09 6.96 0.85
N GLY A 63 1.97 7.22 1.51
CA GLY A 63 1.61 8.58 1.96
C GLY A 63 2.20 8.90 3.34
N ASP A 64 1.92 10.09 3.84
CA ASP A 64 2.41 10.55 5.16
C ASP A 64 1.31 10.53 6.23
N LEU A 65 0.21 9.81 5.95
CA LEU A 65 -0.93 9.65 6.84
C LEU A 65 -0.93 8.25 7.46
N TRP A 66 -1.15 8.18 8.77
CA TRP A 66 -1.38 6.94 9.50
C TRP A 66 -2.83 6.88 9.97
N LEU A 67 -3.46 5.75 9.72
CA LEU A 67 -4.82 5.44 10.10
C LEU A 67 -4.85 4.26 11.04
N ASP A 68 -5.81 4.26 11.94
CA ASP A 68 -6.23 3.07 12.67
C ASP A 68 -6.89 2.10 11.68
N PRO A 69 -6.36 0.87 11.50
CA PRO A 69 -6.88 -0.04 10.49
C PRO A 69 -8.29 -0.60 10.77
N GLU A 70 -8.79 -0.47 12.01
CA GLU A 70 -10.11 -0.93 12.43
C GLU A 70 -11.17 0.17 12.22
N THR A 71 -10.82 1.42 12.54
CA THR A 71 -11.75 2.57 12.44
C THR A 71 -11.59 3.39 11.16
N CYS A 72 -10.44 3.26 10.48
CA CYS A 72 -10.02 4.11 9.36
C CYS A 72 -9.94 5.61 9.69
N CYS A 73 -9.82 5.96 10.97
CA CYS A 73 -9.57 7.33 11.43
C CYS A 73 -8.05 7.57 11.56
N GLU A 74 -7.63 8.82 11.43
CA GLU A 74 -6.23 9.24 11.61
C GLU A 74 -5.76 9.04 13.05
N ILE A 75 -4.49 8.65 13.22
CA ILE A 75 -3.80 8.45 14.51
C ILE A 75 -2.78 9.57 14.74
#